data_AF-A0AA43BER5-F1
#
_entry.id   AF-A0AA43BER5-F1
#
_cell.length_a   1.000
_cell.length_b   1.000
_cell.length_c   1.000
_cell.angle_alpha   90.00
_cell.angle_beta   90.00
_cell.angle_gamma   90.00
#
_symmetry.space_group_name_H-M   'P 1'
#
loop_
_entity.id
_entity.type
_entity.pdbx_description
1 polymer ?
#
loop_
_entity_poly.entity_id
_entity_poly.type
_entity_poly.pdbx_seq_one_letter_code
_entity_poly.pdbx_strand_id
1 'polypeptide(L)'
;MTDAPAPGVPARLYSQTSHDERGNFHYEGDLYRVGEALASLASRIESHLAQDFAEATFTIRTEKFSGGRKIIAEVLDTPADLTGRDAQNAFIVEVRDQMERFGFTRTNPLQDFWSCSFYCEVRIGQAYWAALARHRGIRNPVDMVLSLGAFKKRVKAGDRLKLVDAPAGHRLIGTIREITKVRSGDLILDGRSYLSFPRASAFACDGRLVRIAIGSEYSPDDHLLYEWQAV
;
A
#
# COMPACT_ATOMS: atom_id res chain seq x y z
N MET A 1 -29.45 20.20 17.97
CA MET A 1 -28.93 20.06 19.34
C MET A 1 -27.84 19.01 19.29
N THR A 2 -26.59 19.43 19.40
CA THR A 2 -25.43 18.56 19.54
C THR A 2 -25.41 18.06 20.98
N ASP A 3 -25.76 16.80 21.20
CA ASP A 3 -25.42 16.14 22.46
C ASP A 3 -23.90 16.08 22.54
N ALA A 4 -23.32 16.86 23.44
CA ALA A 4 -21.94 16.67 23.85
C ALA A 4 -21.85 15.28 24.49
N PRO A 5 -20.93 14.41 24.06
CA PRO A 5 -20.82 13.08 24.63
C PRO A 5 -20.55 13.18 26.13
N ALA A 6 -21.29 12.41 26.93
CA ALA A 6 -21.08 12.33 28.36
C ALA A 6 -19.62 11.91 28.66
N PRO A 7 -18.97 12.52 29.67
CA PRO A 7 -17.59 12.21 30.00
C PRO A 7 -17.45 10.71 30.34
N GLY A 8 -16.54 10.02 29.63
CA GLY A 8 -16.28 8.58 29.80
C GLY A 8 -16.87 7.66 28.74
N VAL A 9 -17.69 8.18 27.79
CA VAL A 9 -18.13 7.39 26.63
C VAL A 9 -17.04 7.42 25.55
N PRO A 10 -16.58 6.25 25.05
CA PRO A 10 -15.62 6.20 23.94
C PRO A 10 -16.14 6.98 22.74
N ALA A 11 -15.26 7.72 22.07
CA ALA A 11 -15.61 8.39 20.82
C ALA A 11 -16.14 7.36 19.82
N ARG A 12 -17.35 7.59 19.30
CA ARG A 12 -17.97 6.72 18.30
C ARG A 12 -17.10 6.72 17.04
N LEU A 13 -16.89 5.55 16.45
CA LEU A 13 -16.11 5.43 15.22
C LEU A 13 -16.92 5.89 14.00
N TYR A 14 -16.23 6.25 12.92
CA TYR A 14 -16.86 6.70 11.68
C TYR A 14 -17.83 5.64 11.14
N SER A 15 -17.39 4.38 11.08
CA SER A 15 -18.18 3.23 10.62
C SER A 15 -19.42 2.94 11.47
N GLN A 16 -19.42 3.37 12.73
CA GLN A 16 -20.52 3.18 13.68
C GLN A 16 -21.53 4.34 13.65
N THR A 17 -21.27 5.38 12.85
CA THR A 17 -22.13 6.56 12.77
C THR A 17 -23.25 6.32 11.76
N SER A 18 -24.49 6.37 12.24
CA SER A 18 -25.69 6.26 11.39
C SER A 18 -26.07 7.61 10.80
N HIS A 19 -26.78 7.58 9.67
CA HIS A 19 -27.49 8.76 9.17
C HIS A 19 -28.71 9.05 10.05
N ASP A 20 -29.09 10.32 10.16
CA ASP A 20 -30.35 10.70 10.78
C ASP A 20 -31.56 10.40 9.87
N GLU A 21 -32.77 10.62 10.38
CA GLU A 21 -34.02 10.40 9.65
C GLU A 21 -34.15 11.21 8.34
N ARG A 22 -33.36 12.28 8.20
CA ARG A 22 -33.32 13.16 7.02
C ARG A 22 -32.17 12.84 6.08
N GLY A 23 -31.42 11.76 6.35
CA GLY A 23 -30.26 11.35 5.57
C GLY A 23 -29.02 12.22 5.81
N ASN A 24 -28.98 13.03 6.88
CA ASN A 24 -27.75 13.73 7.25
C ASN A 24 -26.81 12.77 7.95
N PHE A 25 -25.54 12.81 7.56
CA PHE A 25 -24.45 12.17 8.27
C PHE A 25 -23.58 13.26 8.88
N HIS A 26 -23.31 13.15 10.19
CA HIS A 26 -22.38 14.02 10.89
C HIS A 26 -21.43 13.17 11.71
N TYR A 27 -20.15 13.26 11.36
CA TYR A 27 -19.07 12.69 12.13
C TYR A 27 -18.00 13.76 12.39
N GLU A 28 -17.54 13.84 13.63
CA GLU A 28 -16.40 14.65 14.04
C GLU A 28 -15.52 13.80 14.96
N GLY A 29 -14.29 13.57 14.53
CA GLY A 29 -13.34 12.75 15.25
C GLY A 29 -12.75 13.48 16.45
N ASP A 30 -12.43 12.73 17.51
CA ASP A 30 -11.89 13.25 18.77
C ASP A 30 -10.47 13.82 18.67
N LEU A 31 -9.74 13.49 17.60
CA LEU A 31 -8.38 13.96 17.34
C LEU A 31 -8.33 15.10 16.30
N TYR A 32 -9.49 15.53 15.81
CA TYR A 32 -9.64 16.58 14.80
C TYR A 32 -9.08 17.92 15.30
N ARG A 33 -8.35 18.62 14.43
CA ARG A 33 -7.87 19.99 14.66
C ARG A 33 -8.26 20.87 13.48
N VAL A 34 -8.94 21.97 13.79
CA VAL A 34 -9.37 22.96 12.79
C VAL A 34 -8.15 23.59 12.12
N GLY A 35 -8.18 23.68 10.79
CA GLY A 35 -7.14 24.36 10.01
C GLY A 35 -5.78 23.63 9.95
N GLU A 36 -5.69 22.37 10.40
CA GLU A 36 -4.43 21.63 10.40
C GLU A 36 -3.87 21.44 8.99
N ALA A 37 -2.59 21.78 8.79
CA ALA A 37 -1.90 21.60 7.52
C ALA A 37 -1.81 20.11 7.13
N LEU A 38 -1.99 19.81 5.83
CA LEU A 38 -2.07 18.43 5.34
C LEU A 38 -0.84 17.56 5.70
N ALA A 39 0.37 18.14 5.67
CA ALA A 39 1.58 17.42 6.05
C ALA A 39 1.63 17.07 7.55
N SER A 40 1.21 17.99 8.42
CA SER A 40 1.11 17.75 9.87
C SER A 40 0.05 16.68 10.17
N LEU A 41 -1.10 16.78 9.51
CA LEU A 41 -2.17 15.79 9.62
C LEU A 41 -1.67 14.39 9.23
N ALA A 42 -1.01 14.26 8.07
CA ALA A 42 -0.50 12.98 7.59
C ALA A 42 0.53 12.37 8.55
N SER A 43 1.47 13.18 9.08
CA SER A 43 2.49 12.70 10.03
C SER A 43 1.88 12.26 11.36
N ARG A 44 0.84 12.94 11.86
CA ARG A 44 0.12 12.51 13.06
C ARG A 44 -0.67 11.23 12.84
N ILE A 45 -1.34 11.09 11.70
CA ILE A 45 -2.04 9.84 11.34
C ILE A 45 -1.04 8.70 11.22
N GLU A 46 0.10 8.90 10.57
CA GLU A 46 1.16 7.88 10.46
C GLU A 46 1.62 7.41 11.84
N SER A 47 1.91 8.35 12.74
CA SER A 47 2.34 8.05 14.10
C SER A 47 1.25 7.33 14.90
N HIS A 48 -0.01 7.72 14.72
CA HIS A 48 -1.17 7.09 15.38
C HIS A 48 -1.36 5.65 14.92
N LEU A 49 -1.33 5.41 13.61
CA LEU A 49 -1.48 4.07 13.05
C LEU A 49 -0.33 3.15 13.48
N ALA A 50 0.91 3.66 13.56
CA ALA A 50 2.03 2.90 14.07
C ALA A 50 1.90 2.52 15.56
N GLN A 51 1.14 3.28 16.35
CA GLN A 51 0.86 2.98 17.76
C GLN A 51 -0.30 2.00 17.93
N ASP A 52 -1.41 2.21 17.22
CA ASP A 52 -2.61 1.36 17.33
C ASP A 52 -2.40 -0.02 16.68
N PHE A 53 -1.60 -0.09 15.61
CA PHE A 53 -1.34 -1.33 14.87
C PHE A 53 0.14 -1.70 14.95
N ALA A 54 0.62 -2.06 16.15
CA ALA A 54 2.03 -2.33 16.41
C ALA A 54 2.66 -3.42 15.51
N GLU A 55 1.87 -4.37 15.02
CA GLU A 55 2.32 -5.45 14.13
C GLU A 55 2.07 -5.18 12.64
N ALA A 56 1.47 -4.04 12.30
CA ALA A 56 1.22 -3.65 10.90
C ALA A 56 2.11 -2.48 10.49
N THR A 57 2.55 -2.49 9.23
CA THR A 57 3.34 -1.42 8.65
C THR A 57 2.56 -0.73 7.55
N PHE A 58 2.58 0.59 7.54
CA PHE A 58 1.89 1.43 6.56
C PHE A 58 2.85 2.38 5.86
N THR A 59 2.43 2.94 4.74
CA THR A 59 2.96 4.19 4.21
C THR A 59 1.82 5.17 3.96
N ILE A 60 2.02 6.43 4.36
CA ILE A 60 1.04 7.49 4.16
C ILE A 60 1.40 8.32 2.95
N ARG A 61 0.40 8.56 2.09
CA ARG A 61 0.48 9.47 0.94
C ARG A 61 -0.60 10.52 1.03
N THR A 62 -0.34 11.68 0.46
CA THR A 62 -1.30 12.78 0.42
C THR A 62 -1.48 13.29 -1.00
N GLU A 63 -2.70 13.71 -1.32
CA GLU A 63 -3.05 14.31 -2.61
C GLU A 63 -3.88 15.59 -2.39
N LYS A 64 -3.73 16.56 -3.28
CA LYS A 64 -4.55 17.77 -3.34
C LYS A 64 -5.19 17.89 -4.71
N PHE A 65 -6.44 18.31 -4.76
CA PHE A 65 -7.20 18.51 -6.00
C PHE A 65 -8.22 19.64 -5.82
N SER A 66 -8.89 20.04 -6.91
CA SER A 66 -9.83 21.18 -6.96
C SER A 66 -11.05 21.05 -6.04
N GLY A 67 -11.26 19.91 -5.40
CA GLY A 67 -12.36 19.65 -4.46
C GLY A 67 -11.91 19.25 -3.05
N GLY A 68 -10.61 19.32 -2.74
CA GLY A 68 -10.12 19.07 -1.38
C GLY A 68 -8.74 18.42 -1.32
N ARG A 69 -8.57 17.63 -0.27
CA ARG A 69 -7.32 16.93 0.05
C ARG A 69 -7.63 15.49 0.45
N LYS A 70 -6.71 14.58 0.16
CA LYS A 70 -6.87 13.15 0.42
C LYS A 70 -5.67 12.60 1.16
N ILE A 71 -5.91 11.63 2.04
CA ILE A 71 -4.90 10.85 2.72
C ILE A 71 -5.13 9.39 2.38
N ILE A 72 -4.05 8.74 1.93
CA ILE A 72 -4.05 7.35 1.52
C ILE A 72 -3.10 6.59 2.45
N ALA A 73 -3.63 5.62 3.20
CA ALA A 73 -2.83 4.64 3.93
C ALA A 73 -2.69 3.37 3.08
N GLU A 74 -1.47 3.02 2.73
CA GLU A 74 -1.18 1.77 2.04
C GLU A 74 -0.54 0.78 3.01
N VAL A 75 -1.22 -0.36 3.18
CA VAL A 75 -0.77 -1.48 4.01
C VAL A 75 0.42 -2.15 3.33
N LEU A 76 1.53 -2.27 4.06
CA LEU A 76 2.78 -2.86 3.60
C LEU A 76 3.04 -4.25 4.17
N ASP A 77 2.61 -4.49 5.42
CA ASP A 77 2.75 -5.77 6.13
C ASP A 77 1.75 -5.79 7.30
N THR A 78 1.26 -6.98 7.65
CA THR A 78 0.48 -7.27 8.86
C THR A 78 0.42 -8.80 9.02
N PRO A 79 0.41 -9.34 10.25
CA PRO A 79 0.25 -10.78 10.49
C PRO A 79 -1.11 -11.31 10.02
N ALA A 80 -2.11 -10.44 9.88
CA ALA A 80 -3.43 -10.84 9.42
C ALA A 80 -3.39 -11.34 7.97
N ASP A 81 -4.15 -12.41 7.72
CA ASP A 81 -4.35 -12.95 6.38
C ASP A 81 -5.53 -12.25 5.68
N LEU A 82 -5.21 -11.31 4.80
CA LEU A 82 -6.17 -10.47 4.10
C LEU A 82 -6.50 -11.04 2.71
N THR A 83 -6.29 -12.33 2.44
CA THR A 83 -6.69 -12.92 1.15
C THR A 83 -8.21 -12.96 0.97
N GLY A 84 -8.96 -13.17 2.06
CA GLY A 84 -10.42 -13.16 2.03
C GLY A 84 -10.99 -11.74 1.97
N ARG A 85 -11.96 -11.49 1.08
CA ARG A 85 -12.59 -10.16 0.91
C ARG A 85 -13.18 -9.61 2.21
N ASP A 86 -13.77 -10.47 3.05
CA ASP A 86 -14.32 -10.06 4.34
C ASP A 86 -13.23 -9.57 5.30
N ALA A 87 -12.09 -10.29 5.36
CA ALA A 87 -10.94 -9.88 6.16
C ALA A 87 -10.33 -8.57 5.64
N GLN A 88 -10.24 -8.39 4.31
CA GLN A 88 -9.80 -7.12 3.72
C GLN A 88 -10.72 -5.97 4.13
N ASN A 89 -12.03 -6.14 3.97
CA ASN A 89 -13.01 -5.11 4.26
C ASN A 89 -12.99 -4.75 5.75
N ALA A 90 -12.94 -5.75 6.63
CA ALA A 90 -12.85 -5.52 8.08
C ALA A 90 -11.60 -4.71 8.45
N PHE A 91 -10.43 -5.11 7.95
CA PHE A 91 -9.18 -4.41 8.24
C PHE A 91 -9.15 -3.00 7.65
N ILE A 92 -9.68 -2.81 6.43
CA ILE A 92 -9.81 -1.50 5.79
C ILE A 92 -10.71 -0.58 6.62
N VAL A 93 -11.84 -1.08 7.11
CA VAL A 93 -12.77 -0.32 7.96
C VAL A 93 -12.10 0.07 9.27
N GLU A 94 -11.40 -0.87 9.91
CA GLU A 94 -10.70 -0.63 11.17
C GLU A 94 -9.62 0.46 11.05
N VAL A 95 -8.76 0.37 10.04
CA VAL A 95 -7.73 1.40 9.77
C VAL A 95 -8.38 2.73 9.42
N ARG A 96 -9.44 2.72 8.59
CA ARG A 96 -10.17 3.94 8.21
C ARG A 96 -10.76 4.62 9.44
N ASP A 97 -11.37 3.87 10.35
CA ASP A 97 -11.94 4.43 11.58
C ASP A 97 -10.89 5.19 12.38
N GLN A 98 -9.66 4.66 12.50
CA GLN A 98 -8.57 5.37 13.18
C GLN A 98 -8.10 6.62 12.44
N MET A 99 -8.09 6.60 11.11
CA MET A 99 -7.75 7.78 10.31
C MET A 99 -8.81 8.87 10.43
N GLU A 100 -10.10 8.51 10.33
CA GLU A 100 -11.23 9.45 10.35
C GLU A 100 -11.30 10.20 11.69
N ARG A 101 -10.80 9.64 12.81
CA ARG A 101 -10.67 10.36 14.11
C ARG A 101 -9.95 11.71 14.02
N PHE A 102 -9.14 11.95 13.00
CA PHE A 102 -8.45 13.22 12.78
C PHE A 102 -9.23 14.21 11.89
N GLY A 103 -10.47 13.89 11.53
CA GLY A 103 -11.25 14.65 10.58
C GLY A 103 -12.70 14.85 10.99
N PHE A 104 -13.43 15.48 10.09
CA PHE A 104 -14.88 15.54 10.15
C PHE A 104 -15.43 15.19 8.77
N THR A 105 -16.66 14.67 8.78
CA THR A 105 -17.44 14.44 7.57
C THR A 105 -18.89 14.82 7.84
N ARG A 106 -19.42 15.71 7.01
CA ARG A 106 -20.82 16.14 6.99
C ARG A 106 -21.35 15.96 5.59
N THR A 107 -22.31 15.07 5.44
CA THR A 107 -22.88 14.75 4.13
C THR A 107 -24.39 14.66 4.22
N ASN A 108 -25.05 14.93 3.11
CA ASN A 108 -26.43 14.54 2.88
C ASN A 108 -26.54 14.11 1.42
N PRO A 109 -26.47 12.79 1.14
CA PRO A 109 -26.53 12.27 -0.21
C PRO A 109 -27.85 12.60 -0.94
N LEU A 110 -28.95 12.82 -0.21
CA LEU A 110 -30.25 13.19 -0.79
C LEU A 110 -30.28 14.65 -1.27
N GLN A 111 -29.30 15.46 -0.87
CA GLN A 111 -29.18 16.87 -1.22
C GLN A 111 -27.87 17.17 -1.97
N ASP A 112 -27.18 16.14 -2.45
CA ASP A 112 -25.86 16.25 -3.10
C ASP A 112 -24.84 17.06 -2.29
N PHE A 113 -24.96 17.05 -0.95
CA PHE A 113 -24.08 17.80 -0.06
C PHE A 113 -22.95 16.90 0.47
N TRP A 114 -21.71 17.35 0.28
CA TRP A 114 -20.53 16.69 0.83
C TRP A 114 -19.51 17.70 1.34
N SER A 115 -19.17 17.62 2.62
CA SER A 115 -18.14 18.43 3.25
C SER A 115 -17.33 17.58 4.22
N CYS A 116 -16.03 17.44 3.97
CA CYS A 116 -15.13 16.71 4.83
C CYS A 116 -13.78 17.44 4.94
N SER A 117 -13.04 17.21 6.04
CA SER A 117 -11.71 17.81 6.21
C SER A 117 -10.66 17.19 5.28
N PHE A 118 -10.83 15.91 4.93
CA PHE A 118 -10.06 15.18 3.92
C PHE A 118 -10.81 13.95 3.46
N TYR A 119 -10.46 13.44 2.28
CA TYR A 119 -10.91 12.13 1.80
C TYR A 119 -9.98 11.05 2.32
N CYS A 120 -10.53 9.97 2.87
CA CYS A 120 -9.77 8.86 3.43
C CYS A 120 -9.78 7.66 2.47
N GLU A 121 -8.62 7.08 2.19
CA GLU A 121 -8.49 5.81 1.47
C GLU A 121 -7.52 4.89 2.22
N VAL A 122 -7.93 3.65 2.42
CA VAL A 122 -7.05 2.56 2.86
C VAL A 122 -6.96 1.56 1.73
N ARG A 123 -5.76 1.13 1.39
CA ARG A 123 -5.54 0.15 0.33
C ARG A 123 -4.49 -0.88 0.73
N ILE A 124 -4.70 -2.11 0.28
CA ILE A 124 -3.74 -3.20 0.45
C ILE A 124 -2.77 -3.15 -0.73
N GLY A 125 -1.52 -2.79 -0.44
CA GLY A 125 -0.48 -2.61 -1.46
C GLY A 125 0.12 -3.93 -1.95
N GLN A 126 0.80 -3.87 -3.09
CA GLN A 126 1.60 -4.99 -3.62
C GLN A 126 2.65 -5.51 -2.61
N ALA A 127 3.17 -4.62 -1.78
CA ALA A 127 4.11 -4.94 -0.71
C ALA A 127 3.52 -5.91 0.34
N TYR A 128 2.24 -5.76 0.66
CA TYR A 128 1.56 -6.63 1.62
C TYR A 128 1.49 -8.07 1.10
N TRP A 129 1.10 -8.27 -0.17
CA TRP A 129 1.03 -9.61 -0.76
C TRP A 129 2.39 -10.29 -0.77
N ALA A 130 3.45 -9.52 -1.08
CA ALA A 130 4.82 -9.99 -0.99
C ALA A 130 5.19 -10.43 0.43
N ALA A 131 4.80 -9.67 1.45
CA ALA A 131 5.04 -9.99 2.85
C ALA A 131 4.26 -11.23 3.31
N LEU A 132 2.98 -11.32 2.96
CA LEU A 132 2.13 -12.49 3.26
C LEU A 132 2.71 -13.79 2.68
N ALA A 133 3.24 -13.74 1.47
CA ALA A 133 3.93 -14.89 0.88
C ALA A 133 5.16 -15.33 1.71
N ARG A 134 5.89 -14.38 2.31
CA ARG A 134 7.00 -14.72 3.24
C ARG A 134 6.49 -15.45 4.48
N HIS A 135 5.39 -14.98 5.05
CA HIS A 135 4.77 -15.58 6.23
C HIS A 135 4.27 -17.01 5.94
N ARG A 136 3.73 -17.26 4.74
CA ARG A 136 3.20 -18.58 4.32
C ARG A 136 4.26 -19.56 3.79
N GLY A 137 5.50 -19.11 3.58
CA GLY A 137 6.56 -19.89 2.95
C GLY A 137 6.67 -19.59 1.44
N ILE A 138 7.80 -19.02 1.04
CA ILE A 138 8.04 -18.46 -0.29
C ILE A 138 8.37 -19.57 -1.29
N ARG A 139 7.69 -19.61 -2.45
CA ARG A 139 8.20 -20.36 -3.61
C ARG A 139 9.42 -19.63 -4.17
N ASN A 140 10.51 -20.38 -4.40
CA ASN A 140 11.80 -19.84 -4.87
C ASN A 140 12.35 -18.72 -3.97
N PRO A 141 12.76 -19.05 -2.72
CA PRO A 141 13.34 -18.06 -1.83
C PRO A 141 14.64 -17.48 -2.43
N VAL A 142 14.82 -16.16 -2.26
CA VAL A 142 16.04 -15.44 -2.65
C VAL A 142 16.48 -14.61 -1.46
N ASP A 143 17.71 -14.80 -1.02
CA ASP A 143 18.28 -14.07 0.11
C ASP A 143 18.47 -12.59 -0.24
N MET A 144 18.16 -11.70 0.71
CA MET A 144 18.25 -10.25 0.50
C MET A 144 19.67 -9.75 0.79
N VAL A 145 20.63 -10.17 -0.02
CA VAL A 145 22.04 -9.75 0.08
C VAL A 145 22.24 -8.34 -0.48
N LEU A 146 21.50 -7.98 -1.52
CA LEU A 146 21.52 -6.66 -2.15
C LEU A 146 20.16 -5.96 -1.99
N SER A 147 20.18 -4.78 -1.39
CA SER A 147 19.01 -3.89 -1.39
C SER A 147 18.70 -3.40 -2.81
N LEU A 148 17.46 -2.98 -3.06
CA LEU A 148 17.08 -2.39 -4.35
C LEU A 148 17.98 -1.21 -4.74
N GLY A 149 18.34 -0.36 -3.79
CA GLY A 149 19.24 0.77 -4.02
C GLY A 149 20.66 0.34 -4.42
N ALA A 150 21.20 -0.70 -3.77
CA ALA A 150 22.51 -1.26 -4.09
C ALA A 150 22.49 -1.97 -5.46
N PHE A 151 21.44 -2.74 -5.74
CA PHE A 151 21.23 -3.38 -7.04
C PHE A 151 21.19 -2.35 -8.17
N LYS A 152 20.40 -1.28 -8.03
CA LYS A 152 20.30 -0.20 -9.03
C LYS A 152 21.63 0.50 -9.32
N LYS A 153 22.57 0.53 -8.37
CA LYS A 153 23.92 1.08 -8.57
C LYS A 153 24.85 0.11 -9.31
N ARG A 154 24.53 -1.19 -9.30
CA ARG A 154 25.41 -2.26 -9.76
C ARG A 154 24.99 -2.81 -11.13
N VAL A 155 23.68 -2.87 -11.37
CA VAL A 155 23.12 -3.25 -12.68
C VAL A 155 23.44 -2.19 -13.73
N LYS A 156 23.84 -2.62 -14.93
CA LYS A 156 24.25 -1.73 -16.02
C LYS A 156 23.78 -2.24 -17.38
N ALA A 157 23.89 -1.39 -18.40
CA ALA A 157 23.67 -1.83 -19.78
C ALA A 157 24.75 -2.86 -20.17
N GLY A 158 24.35 -3.90 -20.92
CA GLY A 158 25.19 -5.06 -21.28
C GLY A 158 25.00 -6.26 -20.35
N ASP A 159 24.53 -6.05 -19.12
CA ASP A 159 24.11 -7.16 -18.25
C ASP A 159 22.92 -7.91 -18.86
N ARG A 160 22.71 -9.16 -18.45
CA ARG A 160 21.62 -10.00 -18.96
C ARG A 160 20.71 -10.50 -17.86
N LEU A 161 19.42 -10.66 -18.17
CA LEU A 161 18.41 -11.25 -17.30
C LEU A 161 17.77 -12.44 -17.99
N LYS A 162 17.85 -13.61 -17.36
CA LYS A 162 17.09 -14.80 -17.73
C LYS A 162 15.84 -14.89 -16.86
N LEU A 163 14.65 -14.95 -17.46
CA LEU A 163 13.44 -15.20 -16.67
C LEU A 163 13.39 -16.68 -16.29
N VAL A 164 13.47 -16.99 -14.99
CA VAL A 164 13.54 -18.36 -14.47
C VAL A 164 12.16 -18.84 -14.02
N ASP A 165 11.39 -17.97 -13.37
CA ASP A 165 10.04 -18.28 -12.91
C ASP A 165 9.12 -17.06 -13.01
N ALA A 166 7.86 -17.30 -13.35
CA ALA A 166 6.82 -16.28 -13.46
C ALA A 166 5.42 -16.93 -13.40
N PRO A 167 4.36 -16.19 -13.06
CA PRO A 167 3.01 -16.75 -12.97
C PRO A 167 2.50 -17.27 -14.33
N ALA A 168 1.59 -18.24 -14.27
CA ALA A 168 0.70 -18.67 -15.37
C ALA A 168 1.37 -18.88 -16.75
N GLY A 169 2.34 -19.80 -16.84
CA GLY A 169 2.88 -20.25 -18.14
C GLY A 169 3.51 -19.13 -18.98
N HIS A 170 4.05 -18.10 -18.31
CA HIS A 170 4.59 -16.91 -18.93
C HIS A 170 5.56 -17.25 -20.09
N ARG A 171 5.19 -16.88 -21.32
CA ARG A 171 5.86 -17.31 -22.57
C ARG A 171 7.36 -17.03 -22.68
N LEU A 172 7.89 -16.13 -21.84
CA LEU A 172 9.30 -15.74 -21.85
C LEU A 172 10.14 -16.50 -20.81
N ILE A 173 9.57 -17.45 -20.06
CA ILE A 173 10.35 -18.30 -19.15
C ILE A 173 11.45 -19.01 -19.95
N GLY A 174 12.66 -19.01 -19.40
CA GLY A 174 13.88 -19.51 -20.03
C GLY A 174 14.59 -18.53 -20.97
N THR A 175 13.94 -17.45 -21.39
CA THR A 175 14.54 -16.48 -22.32
C THR A 175 15.54 -15.57 -21.60
N ILE A 176 16.72 -15.40 -22.20
CA ILE A 176 17.75 -14.45 -21.78
C ILE A 176 17.59 -13.16 -22.59
N ARG A 177 17.54 -12.02 -21.93
CA ARG A 177 17.48 -10.70 -22.58
C ARG A 177 18.56 -9.79 -22.03
N GLU A 178 19.18 -9.03 -22.92
CA GLU A 178 20.17 -8.01 -22.56
C GLU A 178 19.50 -6.73 -22.06
N ILE A 179 20.08 -6.11 -21.04
CA ILE A 179 19.70 -4.79 -20.56
C ILE A 179 20.35 -3.76 -21.48
N THR A 180 19.53 -3.05 -22.25
CA THR A 180 20.01 -2.01 -23.18
C THR A 180 20.13 -0.65 -22.50
N LYS A 181 19.33 -0.41 -21.44
CA LYS A 181 19.38 0.84 -20.66
C LYS A 181 18.86 0.64 -19.24
N VAL A 182 19.52 1.29 -18.27
CA VAL A 182 19.05 1.39 -16.89
C VAL A 182 18.53 2.81 -16.65
N ARG A 183 17.33 2.95 -16.09
CA ARG A 183 16.76 4.25 -15.70
C ARG A 183 16.52 4.27 -14.20
N SER A 184 16.07 5.41 -13.67
CA SER A 184 15.73 5.51 -12.24
C SER A 184 14.52 4.64 -11.87
N GLY A 185 13.59 4.41 -12.78
CA GLY A 185 12.34 3.69 -12.54
C GLY A 185 12.23 2.29 -13.17
N ASP A 186 13.08 1.97 -14.15
CA ASP A 186 12.99 0.71 -14.91
C ASP A 186 14.33 0.27 -15.51
N LEU A 187 14.34 -0.97 -16.02
CA LEU A 187 15.32 -1.54 -16.93
C LEU A 187 14.68 -1.71 -18.30
N ILE A 188 15.37 -1.29 -19.36
CA ILE A 188 14.96 -1.57 -20.73
C ILE A 188 15.67 -2.82 -21.21
N LEU A 189 14.89 -3.82 -21.61
CA LEU A 189 15.37 -5.09 -22.12
C LEU A 189 15.28 -5.10 -23.64
N ASP A 190 16.15 -5.87 -24.28
CA ASP A 190 16.05 -6.12 -25.71
C ASP A 190 14.65 -6.67 -26.10
N GLY A 191 14.19 -6.35 -27.31
CA GLY A 191 12.84 -6.66 -27.79
C GLY A 191 11.76 -5.67 -27.36
N ARG A 192 12.12 -4.41 -27.10
CA ARG A 192 11.18 -3.31 -26.71
C ARG A 192 10.35 -3.62 -25.46
N SER A 193 10.92 -4.36 -24.51
CA SER A 193 10.28 -4.66 -23.24
C SER A 193 10.97 -3.92 -22.10
N TYR A 194 10.26 -3.66 -21.01
CA TYR A 194 10.83 -3.01 -19.84
C TYR A 194 10.44 -3.75 -18.56
N LEU A 195 11.26 -3.62 -17.53
CA LEU A 195 11.03 -4.15 -16.20
C LEU A 195 11.09 -2.99 -15.20
N SER A 196 9.93 -2.60 -14.67
CA SER A 196 9.85 -1.54 -13.67
C SER A 196 10.42 -2.00 -12.34
N PHE A 197 11.14 -1.10 -11.65
CA PHE A 197 11.60 -1.38 -10.30
C PHE A 197 10.41 -1.36 -9.34
N PRO A 198 10.26 -2.39 -8.48
CA PRO A 198 9.23 -2.40 -7.47
C PRO A 198 9.60 -1.46 -6.31
N ARG A 199 8.75 -1.40 -5.29
CA ARG A 199 9.16 -0.83 -3.99
C ARG A 199 10.20 -1.73 -3.32
N ALA A 200 10.99 -1.16 -2.42
CA ALA A 200 12.02 -1.89 -1.69
C ALA A 200 11.48 -3.13 -0.96
N SER A 201 10.27 -3.07 -0.41
CA SER A 201 9.61 -4.18 0.28
C SER A 201 9.24 -5.36 -0.61
N ALA A 202 9.14 -5.16 -1.93
CA ALA A 202 8.76 -6.16 -2.93
C ALA A 202 9.95 -6.66 -3.77
N PHE A 203 11.19 -6.37 -3.34
CA PHE A 203 12.43 -6.72 -4.03
C PHE A 203 13.32 -7.61 -3.15
N ALA A 204 13.91 -8.65 -3.74
CA ALA A 204 15.00 -9.42 -3.14
C ALA A 204 16.06 -9.76 -4.20
N CYS A 205 17.34 -9.74 -3.81
CA CYS A 205 18.44 -10.08 -4.69
C CYS A 205 19.62 -10.65 -3.90
N ASP A 206 20.09 -11.85 -4.28
CA ASP A 206 21.21 -12.54 -3.63
C ASP A 206 22.58 -12.26 -4.31
N GLY A 207 22.58 -11.39 -5.32
CA GLY A 207 23.74 -11.12 -6.18
C GLY A 207 23.72 -11.88 -7.50
N ARG A 208 22.85 -12.88 -7.66
CA ARG A 208 22.61 -13.61 -8.90
C ARG A 208 21.12 -13.73 -9.22
N LEU A 209 20.29 -14.18 -8.29
CA LEU A 209 18.84 -14.22 -8.45
C LEU A 209 18.22 -12.88 -8.05
N VAL A 210 17.26 -12.43 -8.82
CA VAL A 210 16.48 -11.22 -8.59
C VAL A 210 15.00 -11.60 -8.55
N ARG A 211 14.37 -11.47 -7.38
CA ARG A 211 12.95 -11.73 -7.18
C ARG A 211 12.18 -10.42 -7.04
N ILE A 212 11.14 -10.27 -7.84
CA ILE A 212 10.21 -9.13 -7.82
C ILE A 212 8.83 -9.68 -7.53
N ALA A 213 8.27 -9.34 -6.37
CA ALA A 213 6.91 -9.73 -6.05
C ALA A 213 5.91 -8.94 -6.91
N ILE A 214 4.95 -9.66 -7.50
CA ILE A 214 3.85 -9.13 -8.30
C ILE A 214 2.50 -9.70 -7.84
N GLY A 215 2.46 -10.14 -6.58
CA GLY A 215 1.34 -10.84 -5.96
C GLY A 215 0.07 -10.02 -5.93
N SER A 216 -1.07 -10.70 -5.99
CA SER A 216 -2.39 -10.08 -5.87
C SER A 216 -3.19 -10.74 -4.76
N GLU A 217 -4.40 -10.24 -4.51
CA GLU A 217 -5.34 -10.87 -3.57
C GLU A 217 -5.65 -12.33 -3.92
N TYR A 218 -5.64 -12.69 -5.21
CA TYR A 218 -5.94 -14.05 -5.68
C TYR A 218 -4.71 -14.98 -5.67
N SER A 219 -3.51 -14.40 -5.82
CA SER A 219 -2.25 -15.13 -5.88
C SER A 219 -1.15 -14.35 -5.16
N PRO A 220 -1.07 -14.43 -3.82
CA PRO A 220 -0.14 -13.60 -3.04
C PRO A 220 1.33 -13.87 -3.30
N ASP A 221 1.69 -15.11 -3.64
CA ASP A 221 3.08 -15.51 -3.91
C ASP A 221 3.49 -15.33 -5.38
N ASP A 222 2.63 -14.76 -6.23
CA ASP A 222 3.03 -14.49 -7.62
C ASP A 222 4.23 -13.53 -7.66
N HIS A 223 5.28 -13.95 -8.35
CA HIS A 223 6.53 -13.21 -8.45
C HIS A 223 7.20 -13.46 -9.80
N LEU A 224 8.05 -12.52 -10.20
CA LEU A 224 9.01 -12.72 -11.27
C LEU A 224 10.35 -13.08 -10.64
N LEU A 225 10.97 -14.17 -11.10
CA LEU A 225 12.31 -14.57 -10.74
C LEU A 225 13.21 -14.46 -11.96
N TYR A 226 14.26 -13.65 -11.85
CA TYR A 226 15.29 -13.53 -12.86
C TYR A 226 16.62 -14.07 -12.33
N GLU A 227 17.40 -14.68 -13.22
CA GLU A 227 18.83 -14.85 -13.03
C GLU A 227 19.56 -13.70 -13.75
N TRP A 228 20.30 -12.92 -12.97
CA TRP A 228 21.14 -11.82 -13.40
C TRP A 228 22.56 -12.28 -13.69
N GLN A 229 22.98 -12.00 -14.91
CA GLN A 229 24.32 -12.27 -15.42
C GLN A 229 25.00 -10.93 -15.63
N ALA A 230 25.84 -10.55 -14.67
CA ALA A 230 26.67 -9.36 -14.79
C ALA A 230 27.77 -9.61 -15.82
N VAL A 231 27.93 -8.68 -16.78
CA VAL A 231 28.93 -8.76 -17.86
C VAL A 231 30.01 -7.70 -17.67
#